data_AF-A0A8I0C9Z7-F1
#
_entry.id   AF-A0A8I0C9Z7-F1
#
_cell.length_a   1.000
_cell.length_b   1.000
_cell.length_c   1.000
_cell.angle_alpha   90.00
_cell.angle_beta   90.00
_cell.angle_gamma   90.00
#
_symmetry.space_group_name_H-M   'P 1'
#
loop_
_entity.id
_entity.type
_entity.pdbx_description
1 polymer ?
#
loop_
_entity_poly.entity_id
_entity_poly.type
_entity_poly.pdbx_seq_one_letter_code
_entity_poly.pdbx_strand_id
1 'polypeptide(L)'
;MPTLKREDLHKLVWTDPMRTVAERFGISDVGLKKHCIAAGIPVPERGYWAKLAAGKRVEAQALPPRDPGASEYVTFGGDRWSWNSDPEARLAERVPDPPNFPEPLESVRKRAERRLGKVKSVRDLTSPHDGLRKLLEKDARRAQKFAASGWEWDRPLFTGAFERRRLAILNGLAIGLSKAGASLEVTGPTGREIRARVGHTDLSLSLDHPSAKPTRHGSGPFGQTPSMN
;
A
#
# COMPACT_ATOMS: atom_id res chain seq x y z
N MET A 1 9.28 -20.29 -7.41
CA MET A 1 9.52 -18.90 -7.89
C MET A 1 10.76 -18.39 -7.20
N PRO A 2 11.81 -17.95 -7.93
CA PRO A 2 13.03 -17.47 -7.29
C PRO A 2 12.71 -16.21 -6.48
N THR A 3 12.91 -16.30 -5.17
CA THR A 3 12.71 -15.22 -4.20
C THR A 3 14.03 -14.99 -3.49
N LEU A 4 14.51 -13.75 -3.48
CA LEU A 4 15.81 -13.38 -2.92
C LEU A 4 15.64 -12.23 -1.92
N LYS A 5 16.45 -12.21 -0.86
CA LYS A 5 16.49 -11.05 0.04
C LYS A 5 17.02 -9.82 -0.69
N ARG A 6 16.50 -8.65 -0.33
CA ARG A 6 16.87 -7.35 -0.87
C ARG A 6 18.38 -7.08 -0.75
N GLU A 7 18.99 -7.48 0.36
CA GLU A 7 20.43 -7.33 0.60
C GLU A 7 21.27 -8.22 -0.33
N ASP A 8 20.86 -9.48 -0.51
CA ASP A 8 21.57 -10.42 -1.38
C ASP A 8 21.44 -10.00 -2.85
N LEU A 9 20.27 -9.50 -3.25
CA LEU A 9 20.08 -8.95 -4.58
C LEU A 9 20.96 -7.72 -4.83
N HIS A 10 21.09 -6.83 -3.85
CA HIS A 10 22.01 -5.68 -3.92
C HIS A 10 23.45 -6.16 -4.11
N LYS A 11 23.96 -7.05 -3.26
CA LYS A 11 25.32 -7.60 -3.41
C LYS A 11 25.53 -8.19 -4.79
N LEU A 12 24.56 -8.94 -5.30
CA LEU A 12 24.63 -9.60 -6.60
C LEU A 12 24.73 -8.60 -7.76
N VAL A 13 23.89 -7.55 -7.79
CA VAL A 13 23.93 -6.55 -8.88
C VAL A 13 25.15 -5.63 -8.84
N TRP A 14 25.86 -5.57 -7.72
CA TRP A 14 27.14 -4.85 -7.59
C TRP A 14 28.37 -5.74 -7.76
N THR A 15 28.20 -7.07 -7.80
CA THR A 15 29.28 -8.06 -8.02
C THR A 15 29.33 -8.55 -9.46
N ASP A 16 28.17 -8.77 -10.09
CA ASP A 16 28.05 -9.28 -11.46
C ASP A 16 27.30 -8.29 -12.38
N PRO A 17 27.63 -8.24 -13.69
CA PRO A 17 26.87 -7.47 -14.66
C PRO A 17 25.38 -7.84 -14.67
N MET A 18 24.51 -6.82 -14.76
CA MET A 18 23.05 -6.95 -14.76
C MET A 18 22.53 -8.03 -15.71
N ARG A 19 23.13 -8.17 -16.89
CA ARG A 19 22.74 -9.17 -17.89
C ARG A 19 22.98 -10.60 -17.37
N THR A 20 24.16 -10.87 -16.82
CA THR A 20 24.51 -12.16 -16.22
C THR A 20 23.60 -12.49 -15.04
N VAL A 21 23.31 -11.50 -14.18
CA VAL A 21 22.39 -11.69 -13.05
C VAL A 21 20.98 -12.01 -13.54
N ALA A 22 20.48 -11.30 -14.56
CA ALA A 22 19.14 -11.49 -15.09
C ALA A 22 18.97 -12.87 -15.75
N GLU A 23 19.98 -13.34 -16.48
CA GLU A 23 20.04 -14.67 -17.08
C GLU A 23 19.89 -15.79 -16.03
N ARG A 24 20.51 -15.64 -14.84
CA ARG A 24 20.37 -16.61 -13.72
C ARG A 24 18.93 -16.76 -13.21
N PHE A 25 18.11 -15.73 -13.36
CA PHE A 25 16.71 -15.72 -12.93
C PHE A 25 15.72 -15.89 -14.10
N GLY A 26 16.20 -16.10 -15.33
CA GLY A 26 15.35 -16.26 -16.51
C GLY A 26 14.55 -15.01 -16.89
N ILE A 27 15.04 -13.81 -16.54
CA ILE A 27 14.38 -12.53 -16.84
C ILE A 27 15.29 -11.64 -17.70
N SER A 28 14.72 -10.61 -18.32
CA SER A 28 15.52 -9.59 -19.00
C SER A 28 16.23 -8.67 -18.00
N ASP A 29 17.34 -8.07 -18.43
CA ASP A 29 18.09 -7.06 -17.68
C ASP A 29 17.23 -5.83 -17.32
N VAL A 30 16.36 -5.40 -18.25
CA VAL A 30 15.34 -4.37 -18.00
C VAL A 30 14.34 -4.84 -16.95
N GLY A 31 13.92 -6.11 -17.00
CA GLY A 31 13.07 -6.73 -15.99
C GLY A 31 13.73 -6.71 -14.61
N LEU A 32 14.98 -7.15 -14.50
CA LEU A 32 15.76 -7.13 -13.26
C LEU A 32 15.88 -5.70 -12.72
N LYS A 33 16.16 -4.72 -13.59
CA LYS A 33 16.26 -3.31 -13.20
C LYS A 33 14.94 -2.79 -12.61
N LYS A 34 13.79 -3.15 -13.20
CA LYS A 34 12.47 -2.79 -12.65
C LYS A 34 12.24 -3.36 -11.25
N HIS A 35 12.63 -4.62 -11.02
CA HIS A 35 12.53 -5.24 -9.69
C HIS A 35 13.45 -4.54 -8.68
N CYS A 36 14.67 -4.17 -9.06
CA CYS A 36 15.59 -3.42 -8.20
C CYS A 36 15.02 -2.06 -7.82
N ILE A 37 14.49 -1.31 -8.80
CA ILE A 37 13.88 0.01 -8.56
C ILE A 37 12.66 -0.12 -7.64
N ALA A 38 11.78 -1.09 -7.89
CA ALA A 38 10.61 -1.33 -7.05
C ALA A 38 10.97 -1.72 -5.61
N ALA A 39 12.10 -2.40 -5.42
CA ALA A 39 12.64 -2.75 -4.10
C ALA A 39 13.50 -1.64 -3.47
N GLY A 40 13.66 -0.47 -4.12
CA GLY A 40 14.52 0.61 -3.65
C GLY A 40 16.00 0.20 -3.56
N ILE A 41 16.45 -0.70 -4.43
CA ILE A 41 17.84 -1.16 -4.52
C ILE A 41 18.57 -0.28 -5.55
N PRO A 42 19.68 0.39 -5.16
CA PRO A 42 20.49 1.14 -6.10
C PRO A 42 21.19 0.18 -7.07
N VAL A 43 21.18 0.54 -8.34
CA VAL A 43 21.82 -0.24 -9.41
C VAL A 43 23.03 0.51 -9.96
N PRO A 44 24.07 -0.20 -10.44
CA PRO A 44 25.23 0.44 -11.04
C PRO A 44 24.86 1.35 -12.21
N GLU A 45 25.51 2.51 -12.30
CA GLU A 45 25.31 3.45 -13.41
C GLU A 45 25.84 2.89 -14.74
N ARG A 46 25.39 3.48 -15.86
CA ARG A 46 25.89 3.10 -17.18
C ARG A 46 27.39 3.37 -17.25
N GLY A 47 28.15 2.33 -17.58
CA GLY A 47 29.61 2.41 -17.65
C GLY A 47 30.33 2.08 -16.34
N TYR A 48 29.63 1.81 -15.24
CA TYR A 48 30.26 1.30 -14.00
C TYR A 48 31.15 0.08 -14.29
N TRP A 49 30.61 -0.92 -14.99
CA TRP A 49 31.34 -2.14 -15.35
C TRP A 49 32.52 -1.88 -16.29
N ALA A 50 32.39 -0.91 -17.21
CA ALA A 50 33.49 -0.53 -18.10
C ALA A 50 34.61 0.20 -17.35
N LYS A 51 34.26 1.08 -16.39
CA LYS A 51 35.22 1.76 -15.51
C LYS A 51 35.95 0.75 -14.63
N LEU A 52 35.23 -0.22 -14.05
CA LEU A 52 35.79 -1.29 -13.24
C LEU A 52 36.76 -2.16 -14.04
N ALA A 53 36.37 -2.58 -15.25
CA ALA A 53 37.23 -3.34 -16.17
C ALA A 53 38.47 -2.55 -16.60
N ALA A 54 38.38 -1.23 -16.70
CA ALA A 54 39.51 -0.34 -16.97
C ALA A 54 40.38 -0.02 -15.73
N GLY A 55 40.18 -0.73 -14.61
CA GLY A 55 40.95 -0.54 -13.37
C GLY A 55 40.69 0.78 -12.64
N LYS A 56 39.62 1.51 -13.00
CA LYS A 56 39.27 2.76 -12.31
C LYS A 56 38.62 2.45 -10.98
N ARG A 57 38.90 3.28 -9.98
CA ARG A 57 38.21 3.23 -8.69
C ARG A 57 36.74 3.60 -8.90
N VAL A 58 35.86 2.68 -8.52
CA VAL A 58 34.40 2.84 -8.51
C VAL A 58 33.89 2.40 -7.15
N GLU A 59 32.91 3.11 -6.62
CA GLU A 59 32.33 2.80 -5.31
C GLU A 59 30.91 2.28 -5.48
N ALA A 60 30.59 1.21 -4.76
CA ALA A 60 29.24 0.67 -4.72
C ALA A 60 28.35 1.51 -3.82
N GLN A 61 27.19 1.92 -4.31
CA GLN A 61 26.24 2.69 -3.50
C GLN A 61 25.68 1.81 -2.38
N ALA A 62 25.78 2.27 -1.14
CA ALA A 62 25.22 1.57 0.01
C ALA A 62 23.70 1.38 -0.13
N LEU A 63 23.21 0.23 0.32
CA LEU A 63 21.79 -0.09 0.29
C LEU A 63 21.03 0.80 1.29
N PRO A 64 20.10 1.68 0.83
CA PRO A 64 19.34 2.51 1.74
C PRO A 64 18.41 1.65 2.62
N PRO A 65 17.97 2.14 3.79
CA PRO A 65 16.99 1.46 4.60
C PRO A 65 15.69 1.26 3.84
N ARG A 66 15.00 0.14 4.11
CA ARG A 66 13.73 -0.22 3.47
C ARG A 66 12.64 0.78 3.80
N ASP A 67 11.81 1.09 2.81
CA ASP A 67 10.64 1.94 3.00
C ASP A 67 9.53 1.25 3.80
N PRO A 68 8.72 2.01 4.57
CA PRO A 68 7.55 1.47 5.24
C PRO A 68 6.69 0.63 4.28
N GLY A 69 6.34 -0.57 4.72
CA GLY A 69 5.48 -1.49 3.96
C GLY A 69 6.09 -2.10 2.68
N ALA A 70 7.33 -1.78 2.31
CA ALA A 70 8.04 -2.49 1.24
C ALA A 70 8.41 -3.92 1.67
N SER A 71 8.61 -4.86 0.75
CA SER A 71 9.02 -6.23 1.08
C SER A 71 10.53 -6.32 1.34
N GLU A 72 10.96 -7.20 2.25
CA GLU A 72 12.38 -7.59 2.38
C GLU A 72 12.81 -8.53 1.24
N TYR A 73 11.86 -9.23 0.64
CA TYR A 73 12.09 -10.21 -0.40
C TYR A 73 11.64 -9.69 -1.76
N VAL A 74 12.44 -9.98 -2.79
CA VAL A 74 12.16 -9.71 -4.19
C VAL A 74 11.90 -11.05 -4.88
N THR A 75 10.70 -11.20 -5.44
CA THR A 75 10.30 -12.40 -6.17
C THR A 75 10.29 -12.12 -7.66
N PHE A 76 10.83 -13.03 -8.45
CA PHE A 76 10.84 -12.95 -9.91
C PHE A 76 9.87 -13.98 -10.51
N GLY A 77 9.23 -13.62 -11.63
CA GLY A 77 8.44 -14.55 -12.45
C GLY A 77 7.11 -14.98 -11.84
N GLY A 78 6.27 -14.02 -11.44
CA GLY A 78 4.96 -14.33 -10.87
C GLY A 78 3.78 -14.12 -11.80
N ASP A 79 3.13 -15.23 -12.17
CA ASP A 79 1.71 -15.22 -12.48
C ASP A 79 0.93 -14.88 -11.21
N ARG A 80 0.12 -13.83 -11.28
CA ARG A 80 -0.66 -13.28 -10.16
C ARG A 80 -1.80 -14.22 -9.70
N TRP A 81 -1.86 -15.44 -10.25
CA TRP A 81 -2.98 -16.38 -10.19
C TRP A 81 -2.53 -17.84 -9.97
N SER A 82 -1.58 -18.10 -9.07
CA SER A 82 -1.22 -19.48 -8.70
C SER A 82 -2.26 -20.09 -7.75
N TRP A 83 -3.49 -20.29 -8.22
CA TRP A 83 -4.55 -21.00 -7.48
C TRP A 83 -4.33 -22.52 -7.47
N ASN A 84 -3.35 -23.03 -8.22
CA ASN A 84 -3.01 -24.45 -8.36
C ASN A 84 -1.72 -24.85 -7.63
N SER A 85 -1.49 -24.34 -6.42
CA SER A 85 -0.47 -24.96 -5.55
C SER A 85 -1.05 -26.22 -4.92
N ASP A 86 -0.40 -27.37 -5.12
CA ASP A 86 -0.68 -28.59 -4.37
C ASP A 86 -0.68 -28.30 -2.86
N PRO A 87 -1.83 -28.44 -2.17
CA PRO A 87 -1.94 -28.15 -0.74
C PRO A 87 -1.03 -29.05 0.11
N GLU A 88 -0.84 -30.30 -0.30
CA GLU A 88 -0.04 -31.28 0.44
C GLU A 88 1.44 -30.92 0.37
N ALA A 89 1.93 -30.56 -0.82
CA ALA A 89 3.28 -30.03 -1.00
C ALA A 89 3.51 -28.74 -0.19
N ARG A 90 2.54 -27.80 -0.16
CA ARG A 90 2.66 -26.56 0.65
C ARG A 90 2.69 -26.81 2.14
N LEU A 91 1.96 -27.81 2.63
CA LEU A 91 1.97 -28.18 4.05
C LEU A 91 3.24 -28.94 4.43
N ALA A 92 3.83 -29.68 3.49
CA ALA A 92 5.11 -30.37 3.67
C ALA A 92 6.32 -29.43 3.62
N GLU A 93 6.18 -28.19 3.12
CA GLU A 93 7.24 -27.18 3.17
C GLU A 93 7.62 -26.88 4.62
N ARG A 94 8.93 -26.83 4.90
CA ARG A 94 9.45 -26.43 6.21
C ARG A 94 8.97 -25.01 6.52
N VAL A 95 8.34 -24.83 7.68
CA VAL A 95 7.97 -23.51 8.18
C VAL A 95 9.23 -22.63 8.20
N PRO A 96 9.21 -21.45 7.55
CA PRO A 96 10.37 -20.57 7.56
C PRO A 96 10.67 -20.13 8.99
N ASP A 97 11.95 -20.02 9.31
CA ASP A 97 12.37 -19.52 10.61
C ASP A 97 11.81 -18.10 10.82
N PRO A 98 11.37 -17.74 12.04
CA PRO A 98 10.84 -16.42 12.32
C PRO A 98 11.81 -15.33 11.85
N PRO A 99 11.30 -14.28 11.18
CA PRO A 99 12.15 -13.21 10.71
C PRO A 99 12.84 -12.52 11.89
N ASN A 100 14.15 -12.37 11.81
CA ASN A 100 14.91 -11.56 12.76
C ASN A 100 14.81 -10.09 12.34
N PHE A 101 14.32 -9.23 13.24
CA PHE A 101 14.27 -7.79 13.05
C PHE A 101 15.37 -7.13 13.89
N PRO A 102 16.59 -6.94 13.35
CA PRO A 102 17.70 -6.37 14.11
C PRO A 102 17.46 -4.90 14.48
N GLU A 103 16.61 -4.20 13.72
CA GLU A 103 16.22 -2.83 14.01
C GLU A 103 15.01 -2.79 14.98
N PRO A 104 15.12 -2.05 16.10
CA PRO A 104 13.98 -1.85 17.01
C PRO A 104 12.82 -1.09 16.34
N LEU A 105 11.58 -1.45 16.72
CA LEU A 105 10.37 -0.81 16.19
C LEU A 105 10.35 0.72 16.37
N GLU A 106 10.92 1.23 17.46
CA GLU A 106 11.00 2.67 17.73
C GLU A 106 11.86 3.43 16.71
N SER A 107 12.95 2.82 16.23
CA SER A 107 13.78 3.40 15.17
C SER A 107 13.02 3.47 13.85
N VAL A 108 12.24 2.42 13.54
CA VAL A 108 11.36 2.38 12.37
C VAL A 108 10.28 3.47 12.46
N ARG A 109 9.63 3.61 13.63
CA ARG A 109 8.63 4.65 13.90
C ARG A 109 9.20 6.05 13.70
N LYS A 110 10.34 6.35 14.32
CA LYS A 110 11.01 7.66 14.19
C LYS A 110 11.37 8.01 12.74
N ARG A 111 11.82 7.01 11.96
CA ARG A 111 12.08 7.18 10.52
C ARG A 111 10.79 7.48 9.76
N ALA A 112 9.70 6.76 10.05
CA ALA A 112 8.40 6.97 9.43
C ALA A 112 7.82 8.36 9.77
N GLU A 113 7.91 8.79 11.04
CA GLU A 113 7.48 10.12 11.50
C GLU A 113 8.25 11.24 10.80
N ARG A 114 9.58 11.11 10.69
CA ARG A 114 10.41 12.10 9.98
C ARG A 114 10.00 12.26 8.52
N ARG A 115 9.65 11.15 7.85
CA ARG A 115 9.16 11.17 6.46
C ARG A 115 7.77 11.76 6.33
N LEU A 116 6.86 11.40 7.23
CA LEU A 116 5.49 11.91 7.25
C LEU A 116 5.45 13.43 7.51
N GLY A 117 6.34 13.92 8.38
CA GLY A 117 6.41 15.32 8.76
C GLY A 117 5.13 15.79 9.46
N LYS A 118 4.80 17.08 9.33
CA LYS A 118 3.56 17.64 9.89
C LYS A 118 2.36 17.30 9.01
N VAL A 119 1.43 16.52 9.56
CA VAL A 119 0.12 16.25 8.95
C VAL A 119 -0.87 17.33 9.37
N LYS A 120 -1.37 18.12 8.41
CA LYS A 120 -2.41 19.10 8.68
C LYS A 120 -3.73 18.36 8.89
N SER A 121 -4.38 18.56 10.03
CA SER A 121 -5.77 18.14 10.21
C SER A 121 -6.64 19.03 9.32
N VAL A 122 -7.11 18.48 8.21
CA VAL A 122 -8.05 19.16 7.30
C VAL A 122 -9.46 18.87 7.81
N ARG A 123 -10.13 19.90 8.33
CA ARG A 123 -11.48 19.78 8.90
C ARG A 123 -12.58 19.95 7.87
N ASP A 124 -12.23 20.48 6.69
CA ASP A 124 -13.19 20.85 5.66
C ASP A 124 -13.00 20.00 4.40
N LEU A 125 -14.11 19.68 3.72
CA LEU A 125 -14.12 18.85 2.50
C LEU A 125 -14.00 19.69 1.22
N THR A 126 -13.42 20.88 1.30
CA THR A 126 -13.30 21.83 0.16
C THR A 126 -12.36 21.33 -0.94
N SER A 127 -11.36 20.52 -0.58
CA SER A 127 -10.46 19.86 -1.54
C SER A 127 -10.28 18.40 -1.15
N PRO A 128 -11.28 17.54 -1.48
CA PRO A 128 -11.25 16.15 -1.07
C PRO A 128 -10.25 15.37 -1.94
N HIS A 129 -9.55 14.43 -1.31
CA HIS A 129 -8.78 13.40 -2.01
C HIS A 129 -9.67 12.62 -2.99
N ASP A 130 -9.12 12.18 -4.12
CA ASP A 130 -9.89 11.66 -5.27
C ASP A 130 -10.89 10.54 -4.89
N GLY A 131 -10.51 9.63 -3.99
CA GLY A 131 -11.42 8.58 -3.50
C GLY A 131 -12.66 9.13 -2.79
N LEU A 132 -12.48 10.16 -1.96
CA LEU A 132 -13.58 10.83 -1.26
C LEU A 132 -14.38 11.75 -2.19
N ARG A 133 -13.73 12.37 -3.18
CA ARG A 133 -14.42 13.19 -4.19
C ARG A 133 -15.50 12.38 -4.91
N LYS A 134 -15.13 11.19 -5.41
CA LYS A 134 -16.07 10.28 -6.09
C LYS A 134 -17.21 9.84 -5.17
N LEU A 135 -16.94 9.66 -3.88
CA LEU A 135 -17.95 9.29 -2.90
C LEU A 135 -18.97 10.42 -2.66
N LEU A 136 -18.47 11.66 -2.51
CA LEU A 136 -19.30 12.86 -2.32
C LEU A 136 -20.11 13.19 -3.59
N GLU A 137 -19.54 13.04 -4.78
CA GLU A 137 -20.27 13.21 -6.04
C GLU A 137 -21.44 12.21 -6.18
N LYS A 138 -21.24 10.95 -5.76
CA LYS A 138 -22.31 9.95 -5.74
C LYS A 138 -23.41 10.33 -4.75
N ASP A 139 -23.05 10.85 -3.58
CA ASP A 139 -24.02 11.30 -2.58
C ASP A 139 -24.80 12.55 -3.02
N ALA A 140 -24.15 13.48 -3.72
CA ALA A 140 -24.81 14.62 -4.33
C ALA A 140 -25.84 14.19 -5.40
N ARG A 141 -25.50 13.18 -6.22
CA ARG A 141 -26.46 12.58 -7.18
C ARG A 141 -27.63 11.90 -6.47
N ARG A 142 -27.38 11.22 -5.35
CA ARG A 142 -28.44 10.66 -4.49
C ARG A 142 -29.37 11.76 -3.98
N ALA A 143 -28.81 12.86 -3.47
CA ALA A 143 -29.58 14.02 -3.02
C ALA A 143 -30.49 14.61 -4.10
N GLN A 144 -29.99 14.72 -5.34
CA GLN A 144 -30.82 15.18 -6.47
C GLN A 144 -31.97 14.21 -6.78
N LYS A 145 -31.71 12.90 -6.76
CA LYS A 145 -32.77 11.89 -6.95
C LYS A 145 -33.80 11.90 -5.83
N PHE A 146 -33.34 11.97 -4.58
CA PHE A 146 -34.21 12.06 -3.41
C PHE A 146 -35.11 13.30 -3.46
N ALA A 147 -34.56 14.45 -3.87
CA ALA A 147 -35.34 15.67 -4.05
C ALA A 147 -36.40 15.54 -5.17
N ALA A 148 -36.15 14.72 -6.19
CA ALA A 148 -37.09 14.50 -7.29
C ALA A 148 -38.15 13.42 -6.98
N SER A 149 -37.79 12.36 -6.26
CA SER A 149 -38.61 11.16 -6.09
C SER A 149 -39.13 10.92 -4.67
N GLY A 150 -38.42 11.42 -3.65
CA GLY A 150 -38.70 11.16 -2.24
C GLY A 150 -38.41 9.73 -1.78
N TRP A 151 -37.87 8.85 -2.64
CA TRP A 151 -37.63 7.46 -2.27
C TRP A 151 -36.53 7.31 -1.21
N GLU A 152 -36.82 6.60 -0.12
CA GLU A 152 -35.88 6.43 1.01
C GLU A 152 -34.51 5.82 0.61
N TRP A 153 -34.44 4.97 -0.42
CA TRP A 153 -33.16 4.41 -0.89
C TRP A 153 -32.25 5.42 -1.62
N ASP A 154 -32.80 6.56 -2.06
CA ASP A 154 -32.05 7.67 -2.63
C ASP A 154 -31.61 8.68 -1.55
N ARG A 155 -31.96 8.46 -0.28
CA ARG A 155 -31.62 9.37 0.81
C ARG A 155 -30.10 9.61 0.92
N PRO A 156 -29.64 10.87 0.99
CA PRO A 156 -28.23 11.20 1.16
C PRO A 156 -27.64 10.61 2.43
N LEU A 157 -26.46 10.01 2.32
CA LEU A 157 -25.83 9.27 3.40
C LEU A 157 -24.94 10.15 4.29
N PHE A 158 -24.36 11.23 3.75
CA PHE A 158 -23.31 11.99 4.43
C PHE A 158 -23.76 13.35 4.99
N THR A 159 -25.07 13.52 5.19
CA THR A 159 -25.64 14.78 5.69
C THR A 159 -25.42 15.00 7.18
N GLY A 160 -25.41 13.92 7.97
CA GLY A 160 -25.28 13.97 9.43
C GLY A 160 -23.92 14.50 9.92
N ALA A 161 -23.92 15.15 11.09
CA ALA A 161 -22.71 15.73 11.69
C ALA A 161 -21.59 14.69 11.91
N PHE A 162 -21.97 13.47 12.32
CA PHE A 162 -21.05 12.35 12.46
C PHE A 162 -20.37 11.99 11.13
N GLU A 163 -21.16 11.84 10.07
CA GLU A 163 -20.68 11.44 8.75
C GLU A 163 -19.74 12.50 8.16
N ARG A 164 -20.09 13.79 8.29
CA ARG A 164 -19.21 14.90 7.90
C ARG A 164 -17.86 14.86 8.63
N ARG A 165 -17.88 14.63 9.95
CA ARG A 165 -16.65 14.52 10.75
C ARG A 165 -15.82 13.31 10.34
N ARG A 166 -16.45 12.16 10.09
CA ARG A 166 -15.74 10.96 9.63
C ARG A 166 -15.04 11.24 8.30
N LEU A 167 -15.74 11.81 7.32
CA LEU A 167 -15.16 12.10 6.01
C LEU A 167 -14.02 13.12 6.10
N ALA A 168 -14.12 14.11 6.99
CA ALA A 168 -13.03 15.05 7.23
C ALA A 168 -11.76 14.36 7.79
N ILE A 169 -11.93 13.43 8.75
CA ILE A 169 -10.82 12.62 9.29
C ILE A 169 -10.19 11.78 8.16
N LEU A 170 -11.01 11.11 7.34
CA LEU A 170 -10.52 10.33 6.20
C LEU A 170 -9.77 11.19 5.20
N ASN A 171 -10.23 12.43 4.95
CA ASN A 171 -9.54 13.35 4.05
C ASN A 171 -8.16 13.73 4.61
N GLY A 172 -8.09 14.06 5.90
CA GLY A 172 -6.82 14.34 6.58
C GLY A 172 -5.85 13.16 6.54
N LEU A 173 -6.36 11.93 6.77
CA LEU A 173 -5.57 10.70 6.65
C LEU A 173 -5.06 10.49 5.22
N ALA A 174 -5.91 10.66 4.20
CA ALA A 174 -5.52 10.50 2.80
C ALA A 174 -4.41 11.49 2.40
N ILE A 175 -4.54 12.75 2.80
CA ILE A 175 -3.53 13.78 2.55
C ILE A 175 -2.22 13.46 3.27
N GLY A 176 -2.29 13.01 4.53
CA GLY A 176 -1.11 12.57 5.29
C GLY A 176 -0.41 11.40 4.64
N LEU A 177 -1.15 10.37 4.24
CA LEU A 177 -0.62 9.19 3.57
C LEU A 177 0.02 9.54 2.22
N SER A 178 -0.60 10.42 1.44
CA SER A 178 -0.05 10.89 0.16
C SER A 178 1.33 11.55 0.32
N LYS A 179 1.54 12.34 1.38
CA LYS A 179 2.87 12.91 1.69
C LYS A 179 3.93 11.84 1.97
N ALA A 180 3.53 10.70 2.51
CA ALA A 180 4.41 9.57 2.79
C ALA A 180 4.55 8.61 1.60
N GLY A 181 4.04 8.95 0.41
CA GLY A 181 4.05 8.06 -0.76
C GLY A 181 3.08 6.87 -0.64
N ALA A 182 2.14 6.93 0.30
CA ALA A 182 1.08 5.95 0.48
C ALA A 182 -0.23 6.43 -0.14
N SER A 183 -1.14 5.51 -0.44
CA SER A 183 -2.48 5.83 -0.94
C SER A 183 -3.57 5.41 0.04
N LEU A 184 -4.71 6.12 -0.02
CA LEU A 184 -5.94 5.75 0.68
C LEU A 184 -7.07 5.63 -0.33
N GLU A 185 -7.67 4.45 -0.37
CA GLU A 185 -8.85 4.14 -1.17
C GLU A 185 -10.05 3.97 -0.24
N VAL A 186 -11.16 4.60 -0.63
CA VAL A 186 -12.45 4.49 0.05
C VAL A 186 -13.44 3.97 -0.96
N THR A 187 -13.97 2.78 -0.72
CA THR A 187 -14.90 2.08 -1.61
C THR A 187 -16.26 1.86 -0.94
N GLY A 188 -17.16 1.26 -1.72
CA GLY A 188 -18.51 0.99 -1.28
C GLY A 188 -19.43 2.22 -1.25
N PRO A 189 -20.75 2.01 -1.14
CA PRO A 189 -21.74 3.08 -1.11
C PRO A 189 -21.66 3.95 0.16
N THR A 190 -21.16 3.41 1.28
CA THR A 190 -21.10 4.05 2.61
C THR A 190 -19.75 4.66 2.94
N GLY A 191 -18.72 4.41 2.12
CA GLY A 191 -17.35 4.81 2.39
C GLY A 191 -16.74 4.21 3.65
N ARG A 192 -17.19 3.02 4.05
CA ARG A 192 -16.69 2.27 5.22
C ARG A 192 -15.65 1.20 4.83
N GLU A 193 -15.57 0.84 3.57
CA GLU A 193 -14.51 -0.01 3.03
C GLU A 193 -13.29 0.88 2.77
N ILE A 194 -12.36 0.91 3.71
CA ILE A 194 -11.19 1.78 3.63
C ILE A 194 -9.94 0.90 3.53
N ARG A 195 -9.15 1.12 2.48
CA ARG A 195 -7.87 0.43 2.27
C ARG A 195 -6.76 1.45 2.11
N ALA A 196 -5.71 1.33 2.90
CA ALA A 196 -4.48 2.09 2.73
C ALA A 196 -3.40 1.20 2.13
N ARG A 197 -2.70 1.67 1.11
CA ARG A 197 -1.53 0.98 0.56
C ARG A 197 -0.28 1.74 0.95
N VAL A 198 0.61 1.06 1.67
CA VAL A 198 1.92 1.59 2.07
C VAL A 198 2.98 0.66 1.50
N GLY A 199 3.73 1.13 0.49
CA GLY A 199 4.65 0.26 -0.25
C GLY A 199 3.92 -0.92 -0.90
N HIS A 200 4.25 -2.13 -0.47
CA HIS A 200 3.64 -3.39 -0.93
C HIS A 200 2.61 -3.96 0.05
N THR A 201 2.33 -3.24 1.14
CA THR A 201 1.41 -3.68 2.19
C THR A 201 0.06 -2.99 2.03
N ASP A 202 -0.99 -3.79 1.93
CA ASP A 202 -2.38 -3.32 1.99
C ASP A 202 -2.91 -3.44 3.42
N LEU A 203 -3.42 -2.34 3.96
CA LEU A 203 -3.99 -2.23 5.29
C LEU A 203 -5.49 -1.96 5.18
N SER A 204 -6.30 -2.83 5.79
CA SER A 204 -7.72 -2.57 5.97
C SER A 204 -7.92 -1.68 7.19
N LEU A 205 -8.63 -0.57 7.01
CA LEU A 205 -8.94 0.40 8.06
C LEU A 205 -10.45 0.46 8.27
N SER A 206 -10.85 0.70 9.52
CA SER A 206 -12.23 1.01 9.86
C SER A 206 -12.26 2.29 10.68
N LEU A 207 -13.21 3.16 10.37
CA LEU A 207 -13.48 4.37 11.14
C LEU A 207 -14.98 4.50 11.29
N ASP A 208 -15.49 4.18 12.47
CA ASP A 208 -16.92 4.27 12.78
C ASP A 208 -17.12 4.64 14.25
N HIS A 209 -18.37 4.73 14.68
CA HIS A 209 -18.69 4.94 16.09
C HIS A 209 -18.10 3.81 16.95
N PRO A 210 -17.55 4.07 18.15
CA PRO A 210 -16.93 3.04 18.98
C PRO A 210 -17.85 1.85 19.33
N SER A 211 -19.17 2.09 19.37
CA SER A 211 -20.18 1.05 19.61
C SER A 211 -20.68 0.34 18.35
N ALA A 212 -20.21 0.73 17.16
CA ALA A 212 -20.60 0.10 15.91
C ALA A 212 -20.05 -1.33 15.88
N LYS A 213 -20.94 -2.32 15.71
CA LYS A 213 -20.52 -3.71 15.58
C LYS A 213 -19.85 -3.93 14.21
N PRO A 214 -18.70 -4.62 14.14
CA PRO A 214 -18.15 -5.04 12.86
C PRO A 214 -19.14 -6.00 12.18
N THR A 215 -19.43 -5.80 10.89
CA THR A 215 -20.23 -6.79 10.16
C THR A 215 -19.40 -8.04 9.87
N ARG A 216 -20.06 -9.11 9.43
CA ARG A 216 -19.48 -10.43 9.08
C ARG A 216 -18.34 -10.38 8.05
N HIS A 217 -18.15 -9.24 7.36
CA HIS A 217 -17.07 -8.98 6.38
C HIS A 217 -16.10 -7.85 6.81
N GLY A 218 -16.13 -7.39 8.05
CA GLY A 218 -15.19 -6.38 8.57
C GLY A 218 -15.51 -4.91 8.24
N SER A 219 -16.67 -4.62 7.63
CA SER A 219 -17.12 -3.25 7.30
C SER A 219 -18.36 -2.88 8.12
N GLY A 220 -18.35 -1.84 8.96
CA GLY A 220 -19.48 -1.45 9.83
C GLY A 220 -20.84 -1.23 9.12
N PRO A 221 -21.97 -1.22 9.86
CA PRO A 221 -23.26 -1.67 9.37
C PRO A 221 -24.05 -0.61 8.59
N PHE A 222 -24.76 -1.09 7.57
CA PHE A 222 -25.96 -0.43 7.05
C PHE A 222 -27.07 -0.46 8.11
N GLY A 223 -27.84 0.64 8.14
CA GLY A 223 -28.99 0.82 9.01
C GLY A 223 -29.97 -0.34 8.95
N GLN A 224 -30.16 -0.97 10.11
CA GLN A 224 -31.47 -1.50 10.45
C GLN A 224 -32.40 -0.29 10.53
N THR A 225 -33.44 -0.28 9.69
CA THR A 225 -34.65 0.47 9.95
C THR A 225 -35.14 0.10 11.35
N PRO A 226 -35.49 1.05 12.23
CA PRO A 226 -36.30 0.72 13.38
C PRO A 226 -37.69 0.36 12.86
N SER A 227 -38.07 -0.90 13.01
CA SER A 227 -39.47 -1.30 12.97
C SER A 227 -40.20 -0.50 14.04
N MET A 228 -41.08 0.41 13.62
CA MET A 228 -42.06 1.02 14.52
C MET A 228 -43.02 -0.08 14.97
N ASN A 229 -43.16 -0.23 16.28
CA ASN A 229 -44.46 -0.47 16.90
C ASN A 229 -44.95 0.87 17.44
#